data_AF-A0A416X6I0-F1
#
_entry.id   AF-A0A416X6I0-F1
#
_cell.length_a   1.000
_cell.length_b   1.000
_cell.length_c   1.000
_cell.angle_alpha   90.00
_cell.angle_beta   90.00
_cell.angle_gamma   90.00
#
_symmetry.space_group_name_H-M   'P 1'
#
loop_
_entity.id
_entity.type
_entity.pdbx_description
1 polymer ?
#
loop_
_entity_poly.entity_id
_entity_poly.type
_entity_poly.pdbx_seq_one_letter_code
_entity_poly.pdbx_strand_id
1 'polypeptide(L)'
;MKTNKFLVISMLSATFICSCSSGEEPLESGSGGTIEISAGIGESTRAVIDTDYADNLDVSFARFDNPGSTGNWTAVKAVRAGGTNNTAITFDARQTYLNTNGQSVLIGFHPQATLTTDSDPATVVYAITGDEDIMATELQTGASDNHFTPFTFRHLLTQLQFLCTGSTEAIAKWTAISSIKLQNVATSLTLSLDKVNGASVINGTANQVLPVVNCPQEVVSSAEVDPAIGHLMVFPVADMGTAASAINLEVVATYNGTEKILAVPIDNINGGVKAGESHLITLNFTVDGEISIEAGIAPWQTGNGGGSEITPP
;
A
#
# COMPACT_ATOMS: atom_id res chain seq x y z
N MET A 1 -64.73 42.33 -40.48
CA MET A 1 -65.06 41.12 -41.28
C MET A 1 -63.75 40.46 -41.65
N LYS A 2 -63.49 39.16 -41.59
CA LYS A 2 -64.17 37.97 -41.07
C LYS A 2 -63.05 36.88 -41.13
N THR A 3 -62.86 36.14 -40.04
CA THR A 3 -62.83 34.65 -40.00
C THR A 3 -61.66 33.93 -40.77
N ASN A 4 -60.64 33.38 -40.07
CA ASN A 4 -60.47 31.96 -39.62
C ASN A 4 -60.01 31.00 -40.76
N LYS A 5 -59.03 30.06 -40.66
CA LYS A 5 -58.71 29.05 -39.63
C LYS A 5 -57.41 28.25 -40.00
N PHE A 6 -56.69 27.81 -38.96
CA PHE A 6 -55.86 26.59 -38.77
C PHE A 6 -54.82 26.10 -39.80
N LEU A 7 -53.57 25.94 -39.35
CA LEU A 7 -52.95 24.61 -39.16
C LEU A 7 -51.82 24.65 -38.09
N VAL A 8 -51.84 23.62 -37.25
CA VAL A 8 -51.00 23.28 -36.09
C VAL A 8 -49.57 22.90 -36.50
N ILE A 9 -48.55 23.20 -35.67
CA ILE A 9 -47.44 22.29 -35.32
C ILE A 9 -46.78 22.71 -33.99
N SER A 10 -46.62 21.69 -33.15
CA SER A 10 -46.04 21.52 -31.81
C SER A 10 -44.67 22.18 -31.60
N MET A 11 -44.40 22.88 -30.49
CA MET A 11 -44.06 22.38 -29.14
C MET A 11 -42.70 21.67 -29.07
N LEU A 12 -41.71 22.32 -28.44
CA LEU A 12 -40.79 21.68 -27.49
C LEU A 12 -40.06 22.73 -26.63
N SER A 13 -40.63 23.06 -25.47
CA SER A 13 -39.99 23.83 -24.42
C SER A 13 -39.32 22.86 -23.45
N ALA A 14 -37.99 22.82 -23.43
CA ALA A 14 -37.23 22.03 -22.46
C ALA A 14 -37.25 22.73 -21.09
N THR A 15 -38.07 22.22 -20.17
CA THR A 15 -38.01 22.55 -18.76
C THR A 15 -36.87 21.76 -18.11
N PHE A 16 -35.86 22.45 -17.59
CA PHE A 16 -34.89 21.91 -16.66
C PHE A 16 -35.59 21.63 -15.33
N ILE A 17 -35.91 20.36 -15.06
CA ILE A 17 -36.20 19.88 -13.72
C ILE A 17 -34.89 19.34 -13.14
N CYS A 18 -34.31 20.12 -12.23
CA CYS A 18 -33.26 19.68 -11.34
C CYS A 18 -33.89 18.63 -10.41
N SER A 19 -33.65 17.35 -10.72
CA SER A 19 -34.07 16.24 -9.87
C SER A 19 -32.94 15.93 -8.90
N CYS A 20 -33.01 16.48 -7.69
CA CYS A 20 -32.39 15.84 -6.53
C CYS A 20 -33.25 14.62 -6.21
N SER A 21 -32.97 13.49 -6.85
CA SER A 21 -33.54 12.21 -6.44
C SER A 21 -32.71 11.68 -5.28
N SER A 22 -33.17 11.94 -4.06
CA SER A 22 -32.94 11.04 -2.93
C SER A 22 -33.81 9.82 -3.19
N GLY A 23 -33.34 8.93 -4.07
CA GLY A 23 -33.97 7.66 -4.35
C GLY A 23 -33.72 6.69 -3.22
N GLU A 24 -34.48 6.81 -2.13
CA GLU A 24 -34.68 5.70 -1.20
C GLU A 24 -35.47 4.63 -1.98
N GLU A 25 -34.76 3.71 -2.63
CA GLU A 25 -35.34 2.45 -3.09
C GLU A 25 -36.07 1.81 -1.91
N PRO A 26 -37.32 1.34 -2.06
CA PRO A 26 -38.00 0.66 -0.97
C PRO A 26 -37.16 -0.54 -0.57
N LEU A 27 -36.67 -0.55 0.68
CA LEU A 27 -36.03 -1.72 1.27
C LEU A 27 -36.96 -2.92 1.03
N GLU A 28 -36.51 -3.90 0.24
CA GLU A 28 -37.18 -5.19 0.17
C GLU A 28 -37.32 -5.69 1.61
N SER A 29 -38.57 -5.81 2.07
CA SER A 29 -38.88 -6.22 3.43
C SER A 29 -38.20 -7.55 3.72
N GLY A 30 -37.12 -7.51 4.51
CA GLY A 30 -36.37 -8.69 4.93
C GLY A 30 -34.97 -8.88 4.34
N SER A 31 -34.45 -7.96 3.51
CA SER A 31 -33.01 -7.90 3.21
C SER A 31 -32.39 -6.73 3.98
N GLY A 32 -31.36 -6.98 4.79
CA GLY A 32 -30.49 -5.91 5.28
C GLY A 32 -29.95 -5.13 4.07
N GLY A 33 -29.85 -3.81 4.20
CA GLY A 33 -29.42 -2.93 3.12
C GLY A 33 -28.07 -3.36 2.52
N THR A 34 -27.80 -2.97 1.28
CA THR A 34 -26.50 -3.23 0.63
C THR A 34 -25.38 -2.52 1.41
N ILE A 35 -24.24 -3.18 1.56
CA ILE A 35 -23.03 -2.58 2.15
C ILE A 35 -22.33 -1.77 1.06
N GLU A 36 -22.42 -0.45 1.17
CA GLU A 36 -21.71 0.51 0.34
C GLU A 36 -20.67 1.22 1.21
N ILE A 37 -19.38 0.97 0.95
CA ILE A 37 -18.29 1.52 1.74
C ILE A 37 -17.28 2.23 0.83
N SER A 38 -16.50 3.10 1.45
CA SER A 38 -15.34 3.74 0.82
C SER A 38 -14.12 3.51 1.68
N ALA A 39 -12.93 3.65 1.09
CA ALA A 39 -11.69 3.58 1.83
C ALA A 39 -10.67 4.59 1.32
N GLY A 40 -9.93 5.20 2.23
CA GLY A 40 -8.73 5.96 1.95
C GLY A 40 -7.48 5.14 2.19
N ILE A 41 -6.33 5.70 1.81
CA ILE A 41 -5.01 5.20 2.17
C ILE A 41 -4.42 6.22 3.13
N GLY A 42 -3.99 5.75 4.30
CA GLY A 42 -3.50 6.59 5.38
C GLY A 42 -2.22 7.31 4.98
N GLU A 43 -2.15 8.62 5.24
CA GLU A 43 -0.97 9.42 4.92
C GLU A 43 0.29 8.88 5.62
N SER A 44 1.34 8.64 4.85
CA SER A 44 2.69 8.47 5.41
C SER A 44 3.13 9.82 5.97
N THR A 45 3.48 9.86 7.25
CA THR A 45 3.49 11.14 7.99
C THR A 45 4.54 12.17 7.55
N ARG A 46 5.43 11.92 6.58
CA ARG A 46 6.47 12.87 6.17
C ARG A 46 6.89 12.72 4.71
N ALA A 47 6.61 13.79 3.93
CA ALA A 47 6.94 14.05 2.52
C ALA A 47 6.56 12.92 1.56
N VAL A 48 5.54 13.09 0.72
CA VAL A 48 5.31 12.24 -0.46
C VAL A 48 5.15 13.06 -1.73
N ILE A 49 5.88 12.64 -2.75
CA ILE A 49 5.57 12.87 -4.15
C ILE A 49 5.32 11.47 -4.71
N ASP A 50 4.12 11.29 -5.27
CA ASP A 50 3.56 10.08 -5.89
C ASP A 50 2.76 9.12 -4.95
N THR A 51 1.67 9.64 -4.38
CA THR A 51 0.61 8.90 -3.65
C THR A 51 -0.71 8.87 -4.42
N ASP A 52 -0.71 9.11 -5.72
CA ASP A 52 -1.99 9.41 -6.37
C ASP A 52 -2.92 8.19 -6.36
N TYR A 53 -2.34 6.99 -6.13
CA TYR A 53 -3.02 5.68 -6.21
C TYR A 53 -4.05 5.75 -7.33
N ALA A 54 -3.62 6.30 -8.47
CA ALA A 54 -4.51 6.74 -9.52
C ALA A 54 -5.24 5.55 -10.13
N ASP A 55 -4.59 4.38 -10.03
CA ASP A 55 -5.09 3.09 -10.41
C ASP A 55 -5.88 2.42 -9.30
N ASN A 56 -6.73 1.49 -9.72
CA ASN A 56 -7.50 0.66 -8.81
C ASN A 56 -6.59 -0.25 -7.98
N LEU A 57 -6.99 -0.49 -6.74
CA LEU A 57 -6.28 -1.37 -5.82
C LEU A 57 -7.10 -2.61 -5.52
N ASP A 58 -6.55 -3.79 -5.84
CA ASP A 58 -7.16 -5.06 -5.48
C ASP A 58 -7.00 -5.31 -3.98
N VAL A 59 -8.12 -5.40 -3.27
CA VAL A 59 -8.16 -5.59 -1.82
C VAL A 59 -9.04 -6.78 -1.46
N SER A 60 -9.05 -7.12 -0.18
CA SER A 60 -10.04 -8.03 0.40
C SER A 60 -10.50 -7.50 1.72
N PHE A 61 -11.71 -7.87 2.12
CA PHE A 61 -12.21 -7.65 3.46
C PHE A 61 -12.45 -9.00 4.12
N ALA A 62 -11.86 -9.23 5.29
CA ALA A 62 -12.30 -10.31 6.15
C ALA A 62 -13.59 -9.86 6.84
N ARG A 63 -14.63 -10.67 6.71
CA ARG A 63 -15.95 -10.47 7.31
C ARG A 63 -16.21 -11.52 8.37
N PHE A 64 -16.71 -11.09 9.51
CA PHE A 64 -17.23 -11.98 10.56
C PHE A 64 -18.60 -11.49 11.00
N ASP A 65 -19.59 -12.38 10.94
CA ASP A 65 -20.97 -12.07 11.29
C ASP A 65 -21.25 -12.47 12.75
N ASN A 66 -21.97 -11.59 13.46
CA ASN A 66 -22.30 -11.72 14.88
C ASN A 66 -21.06 -11.99 15.75
N PRO A 67 -20.14 -11.01 15.91
CA PRO A 67 -18.85 -11.20 16.58
C PRO A 67 -18.95 -11.74 18.02
N GLY A 68 -20.09 -11.54 18.70
CA GLY A 68 -20.40 -12.14 20.01
C GLY A 68 -20.66 -13.66 20.00
N SER A 69 -20.66 -14.30 18.83
CA SER A 69 -20.92 -15.74 18.64
C SER A 69 -19.67 -16.49 18.16
N THR A 70 -19.76 -17.82 18.14
CA THR A 70 -18.77 -18.69 17.49
C THR A 70 -19.04 -18.74 16.00
N GLY A 71 -18.00 -18.55 15.19
CA GLY A 71 -18.09 -18.55 13.73
C GLY A 71 -16.71 -18.48 13.13
N ASN A 72 -16.66 -18.43 11.81
CA ASN A 72 -15.42 -18.30 11.05
C ASN A 72 -15.45 -17.00 10.23
N TRP A 73 -14.26 -16.48 9.96
CA TRP A 73 -14.05 -15.39 9.03
C TRP A 73 -14.29 -15.84 7.60
N THR A 74 -14.77 -14.92 6.76
CA THR A 74 -14.84 -15.10 5.31
C THR A 74 -14.11 -13.96 4.64
N ALA A 75 -13.16 -14.23 3.75
CA ALA A 75 -12.57 -13.20 2.90
C ALA A 75 -13.50 -12.90 1.72
N VAL A 76 -13.84 -11.63 1.55
CA VAL A 76 -14.58 -11.12 0.40
C VAL A 76 -13.66 -10.26 -0.44
N LYS A 77 -13.59 -10.57 -1.73
CA LYS A 77 -12.78 -9.83 -2.70
C LYS A 77 -13.44 -8.51 -3.04
N ALA A 78 -12.62 -7.48 -3.20
CA ALA A 78 -13.09 -6.17 -3.60
C ALA A 78 -12.00 -5.37 -4.32
N VAL A 79 -12.43 -4.29 -4.96
CA VAL A 79 -11.55 -3.31 -5.59
C VAL A 79 -11.80 -1.96 -4.94
N ARG A 80 -10.75 -1.30 -4.45
CA ARG A 80 -10.78 0.11 -4.13
C ARG A 80 -10.54 0.88 -5.42
N ALA A 81 -11.47 1.77 -5.78
CA ALA A 81 -11.29 2.62 -6.96
C ALA A 81 -10.05 3.51 -6.81
N GLY A 82 -9.36 3.75 -7.93
CA GLY A 82 -8.23 4.66 -7.96
C GLY A 82 -8.61 6.10 -7.62
N GLY A 83 -7.61 6.86 -7.20
CA GLY A 83 -7.71 8.26 -6.83
C GLY A 83 -7.36 8.55 -5.38
N THR A 84 -7.23 9.84 -5.11
CA THR A 84 -6.89 10.39 -3.80
C THR A 84 -8.08 10.38 -2.84
N ASN A 85 -7.81 10.43 -1.54
CA ASN A 85 -8.80 10.39 -0.45
C ASN A 85 -9.60 9.08 -0.40
N ASN A 86 -10.80 9.13 0.19
CA ASN A 86 -11.70 7.99 0.25
C ASN A 86 -12.36 7.77 -1.11
N THR A 87 -12.13 6.60 -1.69
CA THR A 87 -12.74 6.18 -2.94
C THR A 87 -13.62 4.95 -2.71
N ALA A 88 -14.53 4.67 -3.64
CA ALA A 88 -15.49 3.59 -3.48
C ALA A 88 -14.81 2.21 -3.42
N ILE A 89 -15.34 1.32 -2.58
CA ILE A 89 -15.04 -0.12 -2.61
C ILE A 89 -16.14 -0.82 -3.39
N THR A 90 -15.75 -1.57 -4.42
CA THR A 90 -16.65 -2.45 -5.17
C THR A 90 -16.34 -3.89 -4.80
N PHE A 91 -17.27 -4.57 -4.13
CA PHE A 91 -17.13 -6.01 -3.84
C PHE A 91 -17.44 -6.84 -5.09
N ASP A 92 -16.66 -7.90 -5.33
CA ASP A 92 -16.91 -8.84 -6.43
C ASP A 92 -18.29 -9.50 -6.29
N ALA A 93 -18.65 -9.86 -5.06
CA ALA A 93 -19.97 -10.36 -4.69
C ALA A 93 -20.68 -9.34 -3.80
N ARG A 94 -21.91 -8.98 -4.16
CA ARG A 94 -22.75 -8.05 -3.39
C ARG A 94 -22.80 -8.45 -1.92
N GLN A 95 -22.42 -7.52 -1.05
CA GLN A 95 -22.49 -7.67 0.39
C GLN A 95 -23.72 -6.93 0.94
N THR A 96 -24.40 -7.52 1.92
CA THR A 96 -25.53 -6.91 2.63
C THR A 96 -25.29 -6.93 4.12
N TYR A 97 -25.87 -5.96 4.82
CA TYR A 97 -26.01 -6.01 6.27
C TYR A 97 -26.86 -7.22 6.67
N LEU A 98 -26.64 -7.73 7.87
CA LEU A 98 -27.50 -8.76 8.43
C LEU A 98 -28.89 -8.19 8.73
N ASN A 99 -29.88 -9.07 8.73
CA ASN A 99 -31.25 -8.73 9.14
C ASN A 99 -31.31 -8.42 10.65
N THR A 100 -32.44 -7.85 11.07
CA THR A 100 -32.73 -7.27 12.41
C THR A 100 -31.84 -7.78 13.55
N ASN A 101 -31.12 -6.84 14.19
CA ASN A 101 -30.18 -7.03 15.32
C ASN A 101 -28.86 -7.76 15.01
N GLY A 102 -28.62 -8.17 13.76
CA GLY A 102 -27.32 -8.72 13.36
C GLY A 102 -26.26 -7.64 13.15
N GLN A 103 -25.01 -7.98 13.46
CA GLN A 103 -23.84 -7.12 13.23
C GLN A 103 -22.79 -7.87 12.41
N SER A 104 -22.04 -7.15 11.60
CA SER A 104 -20.88 -7.67 10.88
C SER A 104 -19.66 -6.86 11.27
N VAL A 105 -18.51 -7.52 11.40
CA VAL A 105 -17.22 -6.82 11.47
C VAL A 105 -16.45 -7.01 10.19
N LEU A 106 -15.72 -5.97 9.79
CA LEU A 106 -14.89 -5.95 8.60
C LEU A 106 -13.47 -5.48 8.95
N ILE A 107 -12.48 -6.16 8.37
CA ILE A 107 -11.08 -5.71 8.31
C ILE A 107 -10.63 -5.84 6.85
N GLY A 108 -10.27 -4.72 6.23
CA GLY A 108 -9.69 -4.68 4.89
C GLY A 108 -8.20 -5.03 4.92
N PHE A 109 -7.71 -5.70 3.89
CA PHE A 109 -6.29 -5.98 3.68
C PHE A 109 -5.91 -5.95 2.20
N HIS A 110 -4.65 -5.59 1.95
CA HIS A 110 -4.03 -5.49 0.63
C HIS A 110 -2.58 -6.02 0.73
N PRO A 111 -2.05 -6.72 -0.30
CA PRO A 111 -2.71 -7.19 -1.51
C PRO A 111 -3.91 -8.12 -1.27
N GLN A 112 -4.79 -8.26 -2.27
CA GLN A 112 -5.84 -9.27 -2.22
C GLN A 112 -5.23 -10.66 -2.01
N ALA A 113 -5.69 -11.38 -1.00
CA ALA A 113 -5.19 -12.70 -0.63
C ALA A 113 -6.29 -13.56 0.01
N THR A 114 -6.06 -14.87 0.07
CA THR A 114 -6.95 -15.82 0.74
C THR A 114 -6.59 -15.97 2.22
N LEU A 115 -7.57 -16.28 3.07
CA LEU A 115 -7.30 -16.68 4.44
C LEU A 115 -6.53 -18.00 4.46
N THR A 116 -5.42 -18.03 5.19
CA THR A 116 -4.67 -19.25 5.53
C THR A 116 -5.41 -20.03 6.63
N THR A 117 -5.99 -19.31 7.60
CA THR A 117 -6.90 -19.86 8.62
C THR A 117 -8.13 -18.97 8.73
N ASP A 118 -9.31 -19.58 8.90
CA ASP A 118 -10.60 -18.89 8.99
C ASP A 118 -11.20 -18.87 10.41
N SER A 119 -10.68 -19.69 11.33
CA SER A 119 -11.00 -19.59 12.75
C SER A 119 -10.50 -18.27 13.34
N ASP A 120 -11.21 -17.69 14.29
CA ASP A 120 -10.79 -16.45 14.97
C ASP A 120 -9.63 -16.70 15.97
N PRO A 121 -8.48 -15.99 15.87
CA PRO A 121 -8.16 -14.99 14.84
C PRO A 121 -7.79 -15.65 13.49
N ALA A 122 -8.35 -15.10 12.40
CA ALA A 122 -8.02 -15.55 11.06
C ALA A 122 -6.62 -15.07 10.67
N THR A 123 -5.98 -15.74 9.71
CA THR A 123 -4.65 -15.35 9.25
C THR A 123 -4.56 -15.26 7.75
N VAL A 124 -3.71 -14.33 7.28
CA VAL A 124 -3.26 -14.20 5.90
C VAL A 124 -1.74 -14.15 5.93
N VAL A 125 -1.07 -14.86 5.01
CA VAL A 125 0.40 -14.88 4.93
C VAL A 125 0.86 -14.25 3.64
N TYR A 126 1.77 -13.29 3.73
CA TYR A 126 2.43 -12.65 2.61
C TYR A 126 3.92 -12.99 2.58
N ALA A 127 4.44 -13.13 1.37
CA ALA A 127 5.88 -13.06 1.12
C ALA A 127 6.28 -11.59 0.93
N ILE A 128 7.48 -11.23 1.39
CA ILE A 128 8.11 -9.94 1.15
C ILE A 128 9.32 -10.22 0.26
N THR A 129 9.24 -9.81 -0.99
CA THR A 129 10.34 -9.86 -1.97
C THR A 129 11.01 -8.49 -2.14
N GLY A 130 10.40 -7.44 -1.59
CA GLY A 130 10.97 -6.09 -1.55
C GLY A 130 10.16 -5.04 -2.32
N ASP A 131 9.03 -5.42 -2.91
CA ASP A 131 8.19 -4.51 -3.71
C ASP A 131 6.73 -4.47 -3.22
N GLU A 132 6.35 -5.36 -2.30
CA GLU A 132 4.98 -5.48 -1.84
C GLU A 132 4.59 -4.31 -0.95
N ASP A 133 3.47 -3.67 -1.26
CA ASP A 133 2.84 -2.74 -0.33
C ASP A 133 1.76 -3.47 0.48
N ILE A 134 2.10 -3.92 1.68
CA ILE A 134 1.14 -4.64 2.52
C ILE A 134 0.41 -3.64 3.41
N MET A 135 -0.92 -3.61 3.33
CA MET A 135 -1.76 -2.73 4.12
C MET A 135 -2.90 -3.48 4.81
N ALA A 136 -3.37 -2.92 5.92
CA ALA A 136 -4.62 -3.35 6.57
C ALA A 136 -5.40 -2.16 7.11
N THR A 137 -6.70 -2.33 7.27
CA THR A 137 -7.56 -1.35 7.94
C THR A 137 -7.69 -1.67 9.42
N GLU A 138 -8.22 -0.71 10.16
CA GLU A 138 -8.79 -1.00 11.48
C GLU A 138 -10.04 -1.89 11.39
N LEU A 139 -10.41 -2.49 12.52
CA LEU A 139 -11.67 -3.20 12.69
C LEU A 139 -12.82 -2.20 12.75
N GLN A 140 -13.84 -2.38 11.91
CA GLN A 140 -15.12 -1.68 12.08
C GLN A 140 -16.25 -2.69 12.28
N THR A 141 -17.27 -2.28 13.04
CA THR A 141 -18.53 -3.02 13.21
C THR A 141 -19.64 -2.24 12.52
N GLY A 142 -20.45 -2.93 11.72
CA GLY A 142 -21.57 -2.35 10.99
C GLY A 142 -22.84 -3.19 11.14
N ALA A 143 -23.98 -2.53 11.06
CA ALA A 143 -25.33 -3.10 11.13
C ALA A 143 -26.27 -2.32 10.21
N SER A 144 -27.46 -2.84 9.94
CA SER A 144 -28.46 -2.20 9.05
C SER A 144 -28.94 -0.82 9.52
N ASP A 145 -28.78 -0.51 10.80
CA ASP A 145 -29.14 0.76 11.45
C ASP A 145 -27.91 1.57 11.90
N ASN A 146 -26.71 1.03 11.71
CA ASN A 146 -25.44 1.67 12.03
C ASN A 146 -24.40 1.24 10.99
N HIS A 147 -24.40 1.91 9.85
CA HIS A 147 -23.56 1.56 8.71
C HIS A 147 -22.06 1.75 9.01
N PHE A 148 -21.23 1.02 8.26
CA PHE A 148 -19.78 1.24 8.25
C PHE A 148 -19.45 2.67 7.86
N THR A 149 -18.36 3.18 8.41
CA THR A 149 -17.78 4.46 8.00
C THR A 149 -16.67 4.23 6.98
N PRO A 150 -16.15 5.27 6.32
CA PRO A 150 -14.99 5.10 5.46
C PRO A 150 -13.83 4.42 6.19
N PHE A 151 -13.22 3.42 5.56
CA PHE A 151 -12.05 2.72 6.08
C PHE A 151 -10.76 3.48 5.73
N THR A 152 -9.67 3.17 6.42
CA THR A 152 -8.34 3.66 6.06
C THR A 152 -7.37 2.48 5.99
N PHE A 153 -6.80 2.21 4.82
CA PHE A 153 -5.69 1.27 4.67
C PHE A 153 -4.40 1.90 5.19
N ARG A 154 -3.69 1.23 6.08
CA ARG A 154 -2.42 1.69 6.63
C ARG A 154 -1.32 0.73 6.22
N HIS A 155 -0.21 1.28 5.74
CA HIS A 155 1.01 0.54 5.43
C HIS A 155 1.53 -0.20 6.67
N LEU A 156 1.84 -1.48 6.47
CA LEU A 156 2.39 -2.37 7.50
C LEU A 156 3.90 -2.55 7.35
N LEU A 157 4.46 -2.17 6.20
CA LEU A 157 5.88 -2.18 5.90
C LEU A 157 6.46 -0.76 5.94
N THR A 158 7.79 -0.66 5.98
CA THR A 158 8.54 0.58 5.75
C THR A 158 9.25 0.50 4.40
N GLN A 159 9.46 1.64 3.76
CA GLN A 159 10.20 1.73 2.52
C GLN A 159 11.61 2.30 2.76
N LEU A 160 12.60 1.64 2.18
CA LEU A 160 13.97 2.14 2.06
C LEU A 160 14.25 2.46 0.60
N GLN A 161 14.65 3.69 0.31
CA GLN A 161 15.10 4.12 -1.01
C GLN A 161 16.62 4.26 -1.03
N PHE A 162 17.26 3.91 -2.13
CA PHE A 162 18.70 3.86 -2.27
C PHE A 162 19.14 4.74 -3.43
N LEU A 163 19.88 5.79 -3.09
CA LEU A 163 20.52 6.70 -4.03
C LEU A 163 22.04 6.55 -3.92
N CYS A 164 22.73 6.34 -5.05
CA CYS A 164 24.17 6.14 -5.07
C CYS A 164 24.87 7.37 -5.65
N THR A 165 25.57 8.13 -4.80
CA THR A 165 26.24 9.38 -5.19
C THR A 165 27.74 9.35 -4.96
N GLY A 166 28.47 10.27 -5.59
CA GLY A 166 29.89 10.48 -5.34
C GLY A 166 30.39 11.79 -5.94
N SER A 167 31.63 12.18 -5.58
CA SER A 167 32.31 13.27 -6.27
C SER A 167 32.72 12.87 -7.70
N THR A 168 33.05 13.83 -8.55
CA THR A 168 33.57 13.58 -9.91
C THR A 168 34.74 12.58 -9.91
N GLU A 169 35.66 12.71 -8.95
CA GLU A 169 36.81 11.80 -8.82
C GLU A 169 36.39 10.41 -8.34
N ALA A 170 35.35 10.29 -7.50
CA ALA A 170 34.84 9.01 -7.05
C ALA A 170 34.11 8.29 -8.19
N ILE A 171 33.25 8.98 -8.94
CA ILE A 171 32.53 8.45 -10.11
C ILE A 171 33.52 7.86 -11.12
N ALA A 172 34.64 8.55 -11.38
CA ALA A 172 35.67 8.04 -12.29
C ALA A 172 36.34 6.72 -11.82
N LYS A 173 36.34 6.44 -10.51
CA LYS A 173 36.89 5.20 -9.94
C LYS A 173 35.85 4.10 -9.79
N TRP A 174 34.58 4.46 -9.55
CA TRP A 174 33.46 3.54 -9.33
C TRP A 174 32.65 3.35 -10.61
N THR A 175 33.05 2.38 -11.43
CA THR A 175 32.55 2.27 -12.80
C THR A 175 31.27 1.45 -12.95
N ALA A 176 30.83 0.74 -11.91
CA ALA A 176 29.58 -0.03 -11.90
C ALA A 176 29.16 -0.39 -10.48
N ILE A 177 27.85 -0.50 -10.26
CA ILE A 177 27.23 -1.09 -9.07
C ILE A 177 26.51 -2.35 -9.52
N SER A 178 26.95 -3.50 -9.03
CA SER A 178 26.42 -4.80 -9.46
C SER A 178 25.24 -5.26 -8.61
N SER A 179 25.27 -4.98 -7.30
CA SER A 179 24.12 -5.26 -6.43
C SER A 179 24.20 -4.52 -5.11
N ILE A 180 23.05 -4.19 -4.54
CA ILE A 180 22.87 -3.82 -3.14
C ILE A 180 21.89 -4.82 -2.55
N LYS A 181 22.21 -5.40 -1.39
CA LYS A 181 21.36 -6.37 -0.70
C LYS A 181 21.24 -6.06 0.78
N LEU A 182 20.03 -6.13 1.31
CA LEU A 182 19.79 -6.16 2.75
C LEU A 182 20.02 -7.56 3.29
N GLN A 183 20.78 -7.67 4.36
CA GLN A 183 21.10 -8.92 5.04
C GLN A 183 20.26 -9.10 6.30
N ASN A 184 20.00 -10.35 6.66
CA ASN A 184 19.34 -10.73 7.91
C ASN A 184 17.96 -10.06 8.10
N VAL A 185 17.13 -10.12 7.07
CA VAL A 185 15.75 -9.59 7.08
C VAL A 185 14.72 -10.72 7.13
N ALA A 186 13.51 -10.40 7.57
CA ALA A 186 12.36 -11.29 7.47
C ALA A 186 11.67 -11.10 6.11
N THR A 187 11.37 -12.20 5.42
CA THR A 187 10.70 -12.18 4.10
C THR A 187 9.30 -12.79 4.12
N SER A 188 8.72 -12.96 5.31
CA SER A 188 7.34 -13.41 5.48
C SER A 188 6.64 -12.58 6.54
N LEU A 189 5.39 -12.22 6.28
CA LEU A 189 4.52 -11.50 7.19
C LEU A 189 3.21 -12.28 7.35
N THR A 190 2.81 -12.54 8.59
CA THR A 190 1.49 -13.07 8.92
C THR A 190 0.64 -11.94 9.46
N LEU A 191 -0.45 -11.64 8.76
CA LEU A 191 -1.49 -10.73 9.20
C LEU A 191 -2.55 -11.53 9.95
N SER A 192 -2.69 -11.29 11.25
CA SER A 192 -3.70 -11.87 12.13
C SER A 192 -4.90 -10.93 12.23
N LEU A 193 -6.10 -11.47 12.07
CA LEU A 193 -7.37 -10.77 11.98
C LEU A 193 -8.29 -11.22 13.12
N ASP A 194 -8.38 -10.42 14.17
CA ASP A 194 -9.14 -10.74 15.38
C ASP A 194 -10.42 -9.92 15.46
N LYS A 195 -11.55 -10.55 15.81
CA LYS A 195 -12.86 -9.90 15.71
C LYS A 195 -13.11 -8.88 16.82
N VAL A 196 -12.19 -8.78 17.79
CA VAL A 196 -12.23 -7.86 18.93
C VAL A 196 -11.08 -6.86 18.86
N ASN A 197 -9.86 -7.34 18.62
CA ASN A 197 -8.63 -6.56 18.66
C ASN A 197 -8.21 -6.03 17.29
N GLY A 198 -8.84 -6.49 16.21
CA GLY A 198 -8.55 -6.07 14.85
C GLY A 198 -7.31 -6.72 14.25
N ALA A 199 -6.68 -6.00 13.31
CA ALA A 199 -5.49 -6.46 12.61
C ALA A 199 -4.23 -6.36 13.49
N SER A 200 -3.41 -7.40 13.47
CA SER A 200 -2.06 -7.39 14.03
C SER A 200 -1.09 -8.17 13.14
N VAL A 201 0.20 -7.88 13.24
CA VAL A 201 1.23 -8.45 12.36
C VAL A 201 2.23 -9.26 13.16
N ILE A 202 2.64 -10.39 12.60
CA ILE A 202 3.70 -11.25 13.10
C ILE A 202 4.70 -11.43 11.97
N ASN A 203 5.96 -11.07 12.20
CA ASN A 203 7.02 -11.28 11.22
C ASN A 203 7.61 -12.69 11.32
N GLY A 204 8.14 -13.15 10.19
CA GLY A 204 8.95 -14.36 10.15
C GLY A 204 10.32 -14.19 10.80
N THR A 205 11.09 -15.27 10.78
CA THR A 205 12.48 -15.24 11.22
C THR A 205 13.33 -14.35 10.31
N ALA A 206 14.12 -13.48 10.91
CA ALA A 206 15.13 -12.70 10.22
C ALA A 206 16.38 -13.56 9.99
N ASN A 207 16.55 -14.03 8.75
CA ASN A 207 17.72 -14.81 8.31
C ASN A 207 17.86 -14.86 6.78
N GLN A 208 17.15 -13.96 6.09
CA GLN A 208 17.08 -13.93 4.63
C GLN A 208 17.81 -12.71 4.08
N VAL A 209 18.01 -12.71 2.76
CA VAL A 209 18.66 -11.64 2.02
C VAL A 209 17.69 -11.11 0.98
N LEU A 210 17.53 -9.79 0.92
CA LEU A 210 16.69 -9.13 -0.08
C LEU A 210 17.54 -8.24 -1.00
N PRO A 211 17.54 -8.46 -2.32
CA PRO A 211 18.18 -7.56 -3.27
C PRO A 211 17.35 -6.30 -3.47
N VAL A 212 18.00 -5.14 -3.59
CA VAL A 212 17.33 -3.88 -3.88
C VAL A 212 16.61 -3.95 -5.24
N VAL A 213 15.32 -3.64 -5.25
CA VAL A 213 14.52 -3.51 -6.47
C VAL A 213 14.96 -2.23 -7.19
N ASN A 214 15.06 -2.27 -8.52
CA ASN A 214 15.56 -1.15 -9.33
C ASN A 214 16.91 -0.61 -8.85
N CYS A 215 17.79 -1.49 -8.37
CA CYS A 215 19.11 -1.13 -7.85
C CYS A 215 19.86 -0.17 -8.80
N PRO A 216 20.34 1.00 -8.33
CA PRO A 216 21.19 1.87 -9.13
C PRO A 216 22.39 1.08 -9.67
N GLN A 217 22.71 1.29 -10.94
CA GLN A 217 23.79 0.58 -11.63
C GLN A 217 25.09 1.41 -11.71
N GLU A 218 25.00 2.70 -11.42
CA GLU A 218 26.10 3.66 -11.53
C GLU A 218 26.11 4.61 -10.33
N VAL A 219 27.28 5.15 -10.02
CA VAL A 219 27.44 6.25 -9.08
C VAL A 219 27.21 7.55 -9.84
N VAL A 220 26.29 8.39 -9.36
CA VAL A 220 25.98 9.67 -10.02
C VAL A 220 26.43 10.87 -9.20
N SER A 221 26.43 12.05 -9.81
CA SER A 221 26.65 13.30 -9.08
C SER A 221 25.49 13.55 -8.11
N SER A 222 25.75 14.17 -6.96
CA SER A 222 24.68 14.62 -6.06
C SER A 222 23.75 15.68 -6.68
N ALA A 223 24.14 16.25 -7.83
CA ALA A 223 23.35 17.21 -8.60
C ALA A 223 22.70 16.58 -9.85
N GLU A 224 22.75 15.26 -10.00
CA GLU A 224 22.10 14.56 -11.11
C GLU A 224 20.59 14.84 -11.12
N VAL A 225 20.03 15.06 -12.31
CA VAL A 225 18.59 15.23 -12.49
C VAL A 225 17.98 13.84 -12.68
N ASP A 226 16.93 13.54 -11.93
CA ASP A 226 16.21 12.25 -11.97
C ASP A 226 17.14 11.03 -11.83
N PRO A 227 17.95 10.95 -10.75
CA PRO A 227 18.86 9.82 -10.57
C PRO A 227 18.08 8.50 -10.41
N ALA A 228 18.71 7.40 -10.82
CA ALA A 228 18.17 6.08 -10.53
C ALA A 228 18.09 5.88 -9.01
N ILE A 229 16.90 5.56 -8.52
CA ILE A 229 16.62 5.25 -7.12
C ILE A 229 16.13 3.80 -7.07
N GLY A 230 16.83 2.97 -6.30
CA GLY A 230 16.34 1.64 -5.96
C GLY A 230 15.49 1.69 -4.70
N HIS A 231 14.69 0.67 -4.45
CA HIS A 231 13.86 0.62 -3.26
C HIS A 231 13.72 -0.79 -2.69
N LEU A 232 13.32 -0.85 -1.43
CA LEU A 232 12.93 -2.06 -0.73
C LEU A 232 11.79 -1.80 0.25
N MET A 233 10.79 -2.66 0.19
CA MET A 233 9.73 -2.82 1.18
C MET A 233 10.17 -3.86 2.21
N VAL A 234 10.24 -3.47 3.49
CA VAL A 234 10.67 -4.36 4.57
C VAL A 234 9.79 -4.25 5.80
N PHE A 235 9.74 -5.31 6.60
CA PHE A 235 9.02 -5.28 7.87
C PHE A 235 9.84 -4.52 8.93
N PRO A 236 9.34 -3.42 9.49
CA PRO A 236 10.04 -2.67 10.52
C PRO A 236 10.04 -3.45 11.84
N VAL A 237 11.22 -3.63 12.44
CA VAL A 237 11.37 -4.16 13.81
C VAL A 237 11.87 -3.06 14.74
N ALA A 238 11.73 -3.27 16.05
CA ALA A 238 12.15 -2.30 17.05
C ALA A 238 13.62 -1.86 16.83
N ASP A 239 13.86 -0.55 16.88
CA ASP A 239 15.16 0.10 16.75
C ASP A 239 15.89 -0.14 15.42
N MET A 240 15.23 -0.75 14.42
CA MET A 240 15.84 -1.05 13.12
C MET A 240 16.32 0.24 12.42
N GLY A 241 17.59 0.24 12.00
CA GLY A 241 18.23 1.41 11.39
C GLY A 241 18.89 2.38 12.38
N THR A 242 18.84 2.09 13.68
CA THR A 242 19.59 2.80 14.71
C THR A 242 20.89 2.07 15.07
N ALA A 243 21.79 2.70 15.84
CA ALA A 243 22.98 2.06 16.39
C ALA A 243 22.70 0.81 17.25
N ALA A 244 21.50 0.69 17.84
CA ALA A 244 21.13 -0.50 18.60
C ALA A 244 20.76 -1.70 17.72
N SER A 245 20.30 -1.44 16.49
CA SER A 245 19.90 -2.47 15.52
C SER A 245 20.12 -1.98 14.10
N ALA A 246 21.38 -1.90 13.69
CA ALA A 246 21.76 -1.44 12.35
C ALA A 246 21.21 -2.35 11.25
N ILE A 247 20.83 -1.76 10.12
CA ILE A 247 20.50 -2.49 8.90
C ILE A 247 21.81 -2.77 8.18
N ASN A 248 22.09 -4.03 7.83
CA ASN A 248 23.34 -4.41 7.18
C ASN A 248 23.14 -4.55 5.67
N LEU A 249 23.87 -3.75 4.90
CA LEU A 249 23.94 -3.86 3.45
C LEU A 249 25.17 -4.69 3.04
N GLU A 250 25.01 -5.51 2.01
CA GLU A 250 26.10 -5.97 1.14
C GLU A 250 26.03 -5.18 -0.16
N VAL A 251 27.08 -4.42 -0.47
CA VAL A 251 27.22 -3.67 -1.72
C VAL A 251 28.34 -4.30 -2.54
N VAL A 252 28.02 -4.69 -3.77
CA VAL A 252 28.98 -5.20 -4.75
C VAL A 252 29.10 -4.16 -5.86
N ALA A 253 30.30 -3.64 -6.07
CA ALA A 253 30.58 -2.59 -7.05
C ALA A 253 32.00 -2.71 -7.62
N THR A 254 32.28 -2.07 -8.74
CA THR A 254 33.60 -2.07 -9.38
C THR A 254 34.36 -0.80 -9.03
N TYR A 255 35.51 -0.94 -8.36
CA TYR A 255 36.42 0.14 -8.00
C TYR A 255 37.78 -0.03 -8.70
N ASN A 256 38.21 0.96 -9.48
CA ASN A 256 39.44 0.91 -10.29
C ASN A 256 39.55 -0.38 -11.14
N GLY A 257 38.44 -0.79 -11.75
CA GLY A 257 38.37 -1.99 -12.60
C GLY A 257 38.38 -3.33 -11.85
N THR A 258 38.29 -3.33 -10.52
CA THR A 258 38.21 -4.55 -9.70
C THR A 258 36.92 -4.58 -8.90
N GLU A 259 36.28 -5.75 -8.80
CA GLU A 259 35.10 -5.93 -7.94
C GLU A 259 35.48 -5.75 -6.46
N LYS A 260 34.67 -4.97 -5.74
CA LYS A 260 34.75 -4.75 -4.31
C LYS A 260 33.40 -5.12 -3.69
N ILE A 261 33.47 -5.90 -2.61
CA ILE A 261 32.32 -6.28 -1.78
C ILE A 261 32.47 -5.54 -0.44
N LEU A 262 31.47 -4.74 -0.09
CA LEU A 262 31.46 -3.90 1.10
C LEU A 262 30.27 -4.23 1.99
N ALA A 263 30.53 -4.36 3.28
CA ALA A 263 29.48 -4.36 4.30
C ALA A 263 29.25 -2.92 4.76
N VAL A 264 28.03 -2.41 4.58
CA VAL A 264 27.70 -1.01 4.90
C VAL A 264 26.54 -0.98 5.89
N PRO A 265 26.78 -0.57 7.16
CA PRO A 265 25.71 -0.47 8.15
C PRO A 265 24.93 0.84 7.99
N ILE A 266 23.60 0.76 8.13
CA ILE A 266 22.72 1.92 8.35
C ILE A 266 22.33 1.93 9.83
N ASP A 267 22.84 2.90 10.57
CA ASP A 267 22.69 3.01 12.03
C ASP A 267 22.30 4.42 12.51
N ASN A 268 22.02 5.31 11.57
CA ASN A 268 21.79 6.74 11.80
C ASN A 268 20.35 7.18 11.49
N ILE A 269 19.39 6.27 11.36
CA ILE A 269 17.97 6.61 11.23
C ILE A 269 17.43 6.98 12.61
N ASN A 270 17.17 8.27 12.81
CA ASN A 270 16.71 8.77 14.10
C ASN A 270 15.35 8.17 14.50
N GLY A 271 15.33 7.42 15.61
CA GLY A 271 14.14 6.73 16.10
C GLY A 271 13.80 5.42 15.38
N GLY A 272 14.67 4.98 14.45
CA GLY A 272 14.48 3.77 13.65
C GLY A 272 13.40 3.92 12.58
N VAL A 273 13.32 2.91 11.71
CA VAL A 273 12.31 2.82 10.66
C VAL A 273 10.95 2.44 11.24
N LYS A 274 9.86 2.90 10.60
CA LYS A 274 8.49 2.58 11.04
C LYS A 274 7.57 2.28 9.88
N ALA A 275 6.51 1.54 10.19
CA ALA A 275 5.49 1.20 9.20
C ALA A 275 4.86 2.48 8.64
N GLY A 276 4.71 2.52 7.31
CA GLY A 276 4.21 3.70 6.60
C GLY A 276 5.16 4.90 6.57
N GLU A 277 6.44 4.71 6.87
CA GLU A 277 7.49 5.71 6.63
C GLU A 277 8.40 5.25 5.48
N SER A 278 8.85 6.20 4.66
CA SER A 278 9.86 6.02 3.62
C SER A 278 11.14 6.79 3.96
N HIS A 279 12.28 6.15 3.76
CA HIS A 279 13.60 6.66 4.11
C HIS A 279 14.51 6.72 2.88
N LEU A 280 15.09 7.88 2.60
CA LEU A 280 16.09 8.03 1.55
C LEU A 280 17.46 7.73 2.13
N ILE A 281 18.05 6.62 1.69
CA ILE A 281 19.39 6.18 2.05
C ILE A 281 20.32 6.60 0.91
N THR A 282 21.13 7.63 1.16
CA THR A 282 22.18 8.05 0.24
C THR A 282 23.46 7.32 0.56
N LEU A 283 23.89 6.44 -0.35
CA LEU A 283 25.18 5.79 -0.36
C LEU A 283 26.17 6.71 -1.07
N ASN A 284 27.04 7.37 -0.32
CA ASN A 284 28.08 8.23 -0.88
C ASN A 284 29.37 7.43 -1.06
N PHE A 285 29.67 7.09 -2.32
CA PHE A 285 30.86 6.39 -2.76
C PHE A 285 32.04 7.35 -2.79
N THR A 286 33.12 6.99 -2.09
CA THR A 286 34.27 7.87 -1.85
C THR A 286 35.45 7.56 -2.76
N VAL A 287 36.35 8.54 -2.91
CA VAL A 287 37.58 8.40 -3.71
C VAL A 287 38.52 7.31 -3.18
N ASP A 288 38.42 6.96 -1.91
CA ASP A 288 39.29 5.97 -1.23
C ASP A 288 38.74 4.54 -1.32
N GLY A 289 37.62 4.36 -2.02
CA GLY A 289 37.00 3.05 -2.21
C GLY A 289 36.07 2.64 -1.07
N GLU A 290 35.71 3.55 -0.17
CA GLU A 290 34.73 3.29 0.91
C GLU A 290 33.36 3.88 0.56
N ILE A 291 32.32 3.48 1.30
CA ILE A 291 30.95 4.01 1.19
C ILE A 291 30.54 4.58 2.55
N SER A 292 30.14 5.85 2.57
CA SER A 292 29.52 6.50 3.74
C SER A 292 28.01 6.64 3.53
N ILE A 293 27.22 6.61 4.61
CA ILE A 293 25.76 6.70 4.55
C ILE A 293 25.26 8.03 5.13
N GLU A 294 24.33 8.65 4.41
CA GLU A 294 23.41 9.66 4.91
C GLU A 294 21.97 9.16 4.79
N ALA A 295 21.24 9.12 5.90
CA ALA A 295 19.84 8.69 5.91
C ALA A 295 18.92 9.89 6.17
N GLY A 296 17.95 10.09 5.29
CA GLY A 296 16.92 11.10 5.36
C GLY A 296 15.53 10.51 5.19
N ILE A 297 14.53 11.38 5.14
CA ILE A 297 13.14 11.00 4.85
C ILE A 297 12.91 11.17 3.35
N ALA A 298 12.18 10.23 2.73
CA ALA A 298 11.80 10.29 1.32
C ALA A 298 10.28 10.23 1.14
N PRO A 299 9.78 10.66 -0.02
CA PRO A 299 8.54 10.18 -0.60
C PRO A 299 8.34 8.68 -0.54
N TRP A 300 7.09 8.24 -0.37
CA TRP A 300 6.73 6.85 -0.68
C TRP A 300 6.63 6.69 -2.20
N GLN A 301 7.33 5.70 -2.77
CA GLN A 301 7.19 5.30 -4.17
C GLN A 301 6.41 4.00 -4.27
N THR A 302 5.46 3.93 -5.20
CA THR A 302 4.63 2.73 -5.37
C THR A 302 5.47 1.56 -5.92
N GLY A 303 5.42 0.42 -5.23
CA GLY A 303 5.91 -0.86 -5.76
C GLY A 303 4.90 -1.44 -6.75
N ASN A 304 5.37 -2.03 -7.85
CA ASN A 304 4.54 -2.27 -9.02
C ASN A 304 3.56 -3.42 -8.74
N GLY A 305 2.31 -3.08 -8.42
CA GLY A 305 1.22 -4.05 -8.32
C GLY A 305 1.07 -4.76 -9.65
N GLY A 306 1.36 -6.06 -9.71
CA GLY A 306 1.20 -6.87 -10.90
C GLY A 306 -0.25 -6.85 -11.39
N GLY A 307 -0.55 -5.97 -12.35
CA GLY A 307 -1.80 -5.89 -13.09
C GLY A 307 -1.47 -5.77 -14.57
N SER A 308 -1.43 -6.90 -15.28
CA SER A 308 -1.31 -6.91 -16.74
C SER A 308 -2.49 -6.17 -17.36
N GLU A 309 -2.19 -5.13 -18.12
CA GLU A 309 -3.13 -4.40 -18.97
C GLU A 309 -3.74 -5.37 -19.99
N ILE A 310 -5.03 -5.71 -19.82
CA ILE A 310 -5.82 -6.32 -20.89
C ILE A 310 -6.56 -5.18 -21.58
N THR A 311 -6.09 -4.80 -22.75
CA THR A 311 -6.80 -3.89 -23.66
C THR A 311 -8.03 -4.60 -24.22
N PRO A 312 -9.27 -4.11 -24.02
CA PRO A 312 -10.42 -4.57 -24.78
C PRO A 312 -10.43 -3.91 -26.17
N PRO A 313 -11.11 -4.51 -27.17
CA PRO A 313 -10.95 -4.21 -28.60
C PRO A 313 -11.38 -2.80 -29.01
#